data_AF-A0A6L9IHX7-F1
#
_entry.id   AF-A0A6L9IHX7-F1
#
_cell.length_a   1.000
_cell.length_b   1.000
_cell.length_c   1.000
_cell.angle_alpha   90.00
_cell.angle_beta   90.00
_cell.angle_gamma   90.00
#
_symmetry.space_group_name_H-M   'P 1'
#
loop_
_entity.id
_entity.type
_entity.pdbx_description
1 polymer ?
#
loop_
_entity_poly.entity_id
_entity_poly.type
_entity_poly.pdbx_seq_one_letter_code
_entity_poly.pdbx_strand_id
1 'polypeptide(L)'
;GGIISFIIGLGYNWFFWTQWNGQTPGKRLMNIRVIKANGEPLTFTDSLLRYVGYYINTFLLMIGWIWAIFDSNRQGFHDKLASTYVVRA
;
A
#
# COMPACT_ATOMS: atom_id res chain seq x y z
N GLY A 1 -22.83 -4.60 0.22
CA GLY A 1 -22.24 -5.84 -0.34
C GLY A 1 -20.73 -5.72 -0.34
N GLY A 2 -20.02 -6.53 0.46
CA GLY A 2 -18.57 -6.38 0.68
C GLY A 2 -17.70 -6.51 -0.57
N ILE A 3 -18.14 -7.28 -1.57
CA ILE A 3 -17.43 -7.46 -2.85
C ILE A 3 -17.36 -6.15 -3.65
N ILE A 4 -18.46 -5.38 -3.68
CA ILE A 4 -18.50 -4.10 -4.41
C ILE A 4 -17.52 -3.11 -3.77
N SER A 5 -17.53 -3.01 -2.43
CA SER A 5 -16.59 -2.16 -1.70
C SER A 5 -15.13 -2.58 -1.90
N PHE A 6 -14.87 -3.90 -1.97
CA PHE A 6 -13.54 -4.43 -2.27
C PHE A 6 -13.06 -3.98 -3.66
N ILE A 7 -13.88 -4.16 -4.70
CA ILE A 7 -13.51 -3.82 -6.08
C ILE A 7 -13.30 -2.32 -6.23
N ILE A 8 -14.18 -1.49 -5.66
CA ILE A 8 -14.03 -0.03 -5.69
C ILE A 8 -12.74 0.40 -5.00
N GLY A 9 -12.46 -0.14 -3.80
CA GLY A 9 -11.25 0.20 -3.06
C GLY A 9 -9.97 -0.27 -3.75
N LEU A 10 -9.99 -1.47 -4.36
CA LEU A 10 -8.88 -1.97 -5.15
C LEU A 10 -8.63 -1.07 -6.38
N GLY A 11 -9.68 -0.75 -7.13
CA GLY A 11 -9.59 0.11 -8.31
C GLY A 11 -9.06 1.51 -7.97
N TYR A 12 -9.56 2.10 -6.87
CA TYR A 12 -9.06 3.36 -6.35
C TYR A 12 -7.56 3.29 -6.02
N ASN A 13 -7.13 2.34 -5.19
CA ASN A 13 -5.72 2.23 -4.79
C ASN A 13 -4.81 1.91 -5.97
N TRP A 14 -5.22 1.00 -6.86
CA TRP A 14 -4.49 0.68 -8.09
C TRP A 14 -4.29 1.91 -8.97
N PHE A 15 -5.35 2.68 -9.24
CA PHE A 15 -5.28 3.87 -10.07
C PHE A 15 -4.27 4.88 -9.50
N PHE A 16 -4.39 5.24 -8.22
CA PHE A 16 -3.49 6.23 -7.62
C PHE A 16 -2.06 5.72 -7.47
N TRP A 17 -1.85 4.42 -7.20
CA TRP A 17 -0.50 3.89 -7.05
C TRP A 17 0.22 3.72 -8.38
N THR A 18 -0.48 3.38 -9.46
CA THR A 18 0.13 3.15 -10.78
C THR A 18 0.14 4.39 -11.65
N GLN A 19 -0.97 5.14 -11.72
CA GLN A 19 -1.13 6.29 -12.62
C GLN A 19 -0.81 7.64 -11.96
N TRP A 20 -0.88 7.73 -10.63
CA TRP A 20 -0.67 8.98 -9.89
C TRP A 20 0.61 8.94 -9.04
N ASN A 21 1.71 8.40 -9.59
CA ASN A 21 3.04 8.41 -8.98
C ASN A 21 3.08 7.87 -7.53
N GLY A 22 2.29 6.83 -7.22
CA GLY A 22 2.27 6.24 -5.87
C GLY A 22 1.48 7.05 -4.84
N GLN A 23 0.74 8.10 -5.22
CA GLN A 23 0.13 9.05 -4.30
C GLN A 23 -1.39 9.10 -4.45
N THR A 24 -2.10 8.72 -3.39
CA THR A 24 -3.51 9.10 -3.22
C THR A 24 -3.60 10.56 -2.75
N PRO A 25 -4.75 11.24 -2.87
CA PRO A 25 -4.92 12.62 -2.41
C PRO A 25 -4.45 12.83 -0.96
N GLY A 26 -4.79 11.92 -0.04
CA GLY A 26 -4.31 11.98 1.34
C GLY A 26 -2.79 11.81 1.47
N LYS A 27 -2.17 10.95 0.67
CA LYS A 27 -0.71 10.77 0.65
C LYS A 27 0.01 12.02 0.13
N ARG A 28 -0.57 12.68 -0.87
CA ARG A 28 -0.05 13.94 -1.42
C ARG A 28 -0.10 15.08 -0.40
N LEU A 29 -1.18 15.16 0.38
CA LEU A 29 -1.27 16.12 1.50
C LEU A 29 -0.18 15.88 2.56
N MET A 30 0.21 14.61 2.76
CA MET A 30 1.26 14.21 3.69
C MET A 30 2.68 14.20 3.07
N ASN A 31 2.81 14.60 1.80
CA ASN A 31 4.03 14.55 0.99
C ASN A 31 4.75 13.18 1.05
N ILE A 32 3.99 12.10 0.92
CA ILE A 32 4.50 10.72 0.86
C ILE A 32 4.02 10.02 -0.40
N ARG A 33 4.77 9.04 -0.90
CA ARG A 33 4.41 8.20 -2.04
C ARG A 33 4.85 6.75 -1.83
N VAL A 34 4.14 5.84 -2.49
CA VAL A 34 4.53 4.43 -2.54
C VAL A 34 5.40 4.18 -3.76
N ILE A 35 6.53 3.52 -3.55
CA ILE A 35 7.41 3.05 -4.61
C ILE A 35 7.63 1.54 -4.46
N LYS A 36 7.99 0.89 -5.56
CA LYS A 36 8.46 -0.49 -5.50
C LYS A 36 9.88 -0.54 -4.94
N ALA A 37 10.28 -1.67 -4.36
CA ALA A 37 11.59 -1.82 -3.74
C ALA A 37 12.76 -1.62 -4.71
N ASN A 38 12.54 -1.82 -6.01
CA ASN A 38 13.50 -1.59 -7.09
C ASN A 38 13.42 -0.16 -7.69
N GLY A 39 12.58 0.73 -7.16
CA GLY A 39 12.41 2.09 -7.65
C GLY A 39 11.48 2.26 -8.85
N GLU A 40 10.95 1.17 -9.40
CA GLU A 40 9.99 1.22 -10.51
C GLU A 40 8.58 1.61 -10.03
N PRO A 41 7.71 2.06 -10.96
CA PRO A 41 6.28 2.21 -10.69
C PRO A 41 5.65 0.89 -10.25
N LEU A 42 4.60 0.97 -9.42
CA LEU A 42 3.87 -0.23 -9.01
C LEU A 42 3.14 -0.84 -10.21
N THR A 43 3.12 -2.16 -10.26
CA THR A 43 2.29 -2.92 -11.20
C THR A 43 0.90 -3.19 -10.62
N PHE A 44 -0.01 -3.70 -11.45
CA PHE A 44 -1.31 -4.18 -10.99
C PHE A 44 -1.17 -5.23 -9.88
N THR A 45 -0.29 -6.21 -10.07
CA THR A 45 -0.07 -7.28 -9.10
C THR A 45 0.46 -6.74 -7.77
N ASP A 46 1.39 -5.79 -7.79
CA ASP A 46 1.93 -5.17 -6.57
C ASP A 46 0.82 -4.45 -5.79
N SER A 47 -0.06 -3.72 -6.49
CA SER A 47 -1.19 -3.04 -5.88
C SER A 47 -2.23 -3.99 -5.30
N LEU A 48 -2.49 -5.12 -5.96
CA LEU A 48 -3.40 -6.15 -5.50
C LEU A 48 -2.86 -6.82 -4.23
N LEU A 49 -1.61 -7.26 -4.25
CA LEU A 49 -0.95 -7.87 -3.10
C LEU A 49 -0.93 -6.92 -1.90
N ARG A 50 -0.63 -5.64 -2.14
CA ARG A 50 -0.65 -4.62 -1.09
C ARG A 50 -2.06 -4.42 -0.51
N TYR A 51 -3.08 -4.38 -1.36
CA TYR A 51 -4.47 -4.22 -0.92
C TYR A 51 -4.98 -5.44 -0.14
N VAL A 52 -4.64 -6.66 -0.58
CA VAL A 52 -4.89 -7.90 0.19
C VAL A 52 -4.16 -7.87 1.54
N GLY A 53 -2.91 -7.38 1.55
CA GLY A 53 -2.14 -7.17 2.77
C GLY A 53 -2.83 -6.26 3.80
N TYR A 54 -3.67 -5.31 3.37
CA TYR A 54 -4.48 -4.51 4.30
C TYR A 54 -5.52 -5.35 5.04
N TYR A 55 -6.16 -6.31 4.36
CA TYR A 55 -7.10 -7.23 5.01
C TYR A 55 -6.39 -8.17 5.98
N ILE A 56 -5.18 -8.65 5.62
CA ILE A 56 -4.33 -9.44 6.53
C ILE A 56 -4.00 -8.62 7.78
N ASN A 57 -3.60 -7.35 7.61
CA ASN A 57 -3.34 -6.47 8.74
C ASN A 57 -4.58 -6.27 9.63
N THR A 58 -5.77 -6.11 9.05
CA THR A 58 -7.02 -5.98 9.80
C THR A 58 -7.34 -7.25 10.59
N PHE A 59 -7.12 -8.43 9.99
CA PHE A 59 -7.30 -9.71 10.67
C PHE A 59 -6.32 -9.89 11.84
N LEU A 60 -5.08 -9.42 11.67
CA LEU A 60 -4.03 -9.42 12.70
C LEU A 60 -4.15 -8.24 13.67
N LEU A 61 -5.35 -7.75 13.95
CA LEU A 61 -5.62 -6.65 14.91
C LEU A 61 -4.72 -5.41 14.70
N MET A 62 -4.46 -5.06 13.44
CA MET A 62 -3.62 -3.94 13.03
C MET A 62 -2.13 -4.03 13.42
N ILE A 63 -1.66 -5.17 13.95
CA ILE A 63 -0.27 -5.40 14.34
C ILE A 63 0.67 -5.14 13.16
N GLY A 64 0.28 -5.55 11.95
CA GLY A 64 1.11 -5.35 10.75
C GLY A 64 1.28 -3.88 10.33
N TRP A 65 0.53 -2.93 10.91
CA TRP A 65 0.78 -1.50 10.77
C TRP A 65 1.77 -1.00 11.82
N ILE A 66 1.62 -1.46 13.07
CA ILE A 66 2.52 -1.12 14.17
C ILE A 66 3.93 -1.68 13.90
N TRP A 67 4.03 -2.83 13.22
CA TRP A 67 5.30 -3.45 12.83
C TRP A 67 6.22 -2.50 12.06
N ALA A 68 5.66 -1.58 11.25
CA ALA A 68 6.44 -0.59 10.52
C ALA A 68 7.26 0.35 11.41
N ILE A 69 6.96 0.43 12.71
CA ILE A 69 7.74 1.22 13.68
C ILE A 69 9.02 0.48 14.08
N PHE A 70 8.96 -0.86 14.17
CA PHE A 70 10.06 -1.72 14.61
C PHE A 70 10.91 -2.23 13.45
N ASP A 71 10.34 -2.29 12.25
CA ASP A 71 11.03 -2.75 11.06
C ASP A 71 12.16 -1.79 10.65
N SER A 72 13.34 -2.33 10.36
CA SER A 72 14.52 -1.53 9.97
C SER A 72 14.27 -0.69 8.71
N ASN A 73 13.43 -1.18 7.80
CA ASN A 73 13.06 -0.48 6.57
C ASN A 73 11.71 0.24 6.69
N ARG A 74 11.14 0.30 7.90
CA ARG A 74 9.83 0.88 8.21
C ARG A 74 8.68 0.32 7.36
N GLN A 75 8.73 -0.97 7.04
CA GLN A 75 7.70 -1.65 6.26
C GLN A 75 6.67 -2.34 7.15
N GLY A 76 5.38 -2.14 6.86
CA GLY A 76 4.32 -2.99 7.38
C GLY A 76 4.25 -4.34 6.65
N PHE A 77 3.42 -5.27 7.12
CA PHE A 77 3.31 -6.58 6.45
C PHE A 77 2.80 -6.48 5.00
N HIS A 78 1.87 -5.55 4.73
CA HIS A 78 1.40 -5.27 3.38
C HIS A 78 2.50 -4.69 2.48
N ASP A 79 3.43 -3.89 3.03
CA ASP A 79 4.57 -3.34 2.31
C ASP A 79 5.54 -4.46 1.92
N LYS A 80 5.84 -5.36 2.87
CA LYS A 80 6.70 -6.52 2.65
C LYS A 80 6.11 -7.49 1.64
N LEU A 81 4.82 -7.80 1.77
CA LEU A 81 4.12 -8.71 0.86
C LEU A 81 4.16 -8.21 -0.59
N ALA A 82 4.03 -6.90 -0.78
CA ALA A 82 4.06 -6.28 -2.11
C ALA A 82 5.47 -5.81 -2.55
N SER A 83 6.52 -6.04 -1.76
CA SER A 83 7.87 -5.51 -2.01
C SER A 83 7.87 -4.00 -2.32
N THR A 84 7.24 -3.21 -1.46
CA THR A 84 7.05 -1.76 -1.64
C THR A 84 7.57 -0.97 -0.43
N TYR A 85 7.85 0.31 -0.64
CA TYR A 85 8.22 1.27 0.38
C TYR A 85 7.33 2.50 0.33
N VAL A 86 7.12 3.12 1.49
CA VAL A 86 6.54 4.46 1.60
C VAL A 86 7.69 5.43 1.84
N VAL A 87 7.89 6.35 0.89
CA VAL A 87 8.96 7.35 0.94
C VAL A 87 8.36 8.75 0.92
N ARG A 88 9.15 9.76 1.30
CA ARG A 88 8.77 11.15 1.03
C ARG A 88 8.71 11.38 -0.49
N ALA A 89 7.66 12.07 -0.91
CA ALA A 89 7.43 12.42 -2.30
C ALA A 89 8.35 13.58 -2.75
#